data_AF-A0ABD3RLR0-F1
#
_entry.id   AF-A0ABD3RLR0-F1
#
_cell.length_a   1.000
_cell.length_b   1.000
_cell.length_c   1.000
_cell.angle_alpha   90.00
_cell.angle_beta   90.00
_cell.angle_gamma   90.00
#
_symmetry.space_group_name_H-M   'P 1'
#
loop_
_entity.id
_entity.type
_entity.pdbx_description
1 polymer ?
#
loop_
_entity_poly.entity_id
_entity_poly.type
_entity_poly.pdbx_seq_one_letter_code
_entity_poly.pdbx_strand_id
1 'polypeptide(L)'
;MSHWPEQPNDIIIKWIKDHSSSLIVADFGCGDARLAKSVKNKVFSFDLISNDPSVIACDMSKTPLDSASVDVAVFCLSLMGTNFPSYLQEANRVLKPKFDPTTGGAEPGKFVKAICELGFTSISKDFSNKMFILFYFKKKEKQISKDVTWPELKPCMYKRR
;
A
#
# COMPACT_ATOMS: atom_id res chain seq x y z
N MET A 1 4.63 0.50 29.12
CA MET A 1 4.79 0.83 27.69
C MET A 1 3.96 -0.16 26.88
N SER A 2 3.11 0.29 25.96
CA SER A 2 2.29 -0.60 25.13
C SER A 2 3.07 -1.05 23.89
N HIS A 3 3.71 -2.22 23.97
CA HIS A 3 4.15 -2.93 22.78
C HIS A 3 2.93 -3.34 21.96
N TRP A 4 3.00 -3.21 20.63
CA TRP A 4 1.99 -3.78 19.75
C TRP A 4 2.17 -5.31 19.77
N PRO A 5 1.09 -6.10 19.86
CA PRO A 5 1.20 -7.56 19.88
C PRO A 5 1.71 -8.14 18.56
N GLU A 6 1.57 -7.38 17.47
CA GLU A 6 1.99 -7.70 16.11
C GLU A 6 2.24 -6.38 15.36
N GLN A 7 3.29 -6.31 14.54
CA GLN A 7 3.54 -5.15 13.68
C GLN A 7 2.91 -5.36 12.29
N PRO A 8 2.31 -4.35 11.64
CA PRO A 8 1.75 -4.51 10.29
C PRO A 8 2.80 -4.99 9.28
N ASN A 9 4.03 -4.49 9.42
CA ASN A 9 5.15 -4.88 8.58
C ASN A 9 5.50 -6.37 8.74
N ASP A 10 5.34 -6.98 9.92
CA ASP A 10 5.57 -8.43 10.10
C ASP A 10 4.55 -9.27 9.31
N ILE A 11 3.28 -8.83 9.29
CA ILE A 11 2.21 -9.45 8.49
C ILE A 11 2.51 -9.31 6.99
N ILE A 12 2.94 -8.12 6.55
CA ILE A 12 3.28 -7.84 5.14
C ILE A 12 4.52 -8.64 4.70
N ILE A 13 5.56 -8.70 5.53
CA ILE A 13 6.75 -9.54 5.33
C ILE A 13 6.37 -11.02 5.20
N LYS A 14 5.47 -11.51 6.05
CA LYS A 14 4.95 -12.87 5.97
C LYS A 14 4.18 -13.09 4.67
N TRP A 15 3.21 -12.23 4.35
CA TRP A 15 2.42 -12.35 3.12
C TRP A 15 3.31 -12.38 1.87
N ILE A 16 4.33 -11.51 1.78
CA ILE A 16 5.26 -11.49 0.64
C ILE A 16 6.13 -12.76 0.58
N LYS A 17 6.53 -13.33 1.72
CA LYS A 17 7.27 -14.61 1.79
C LYS A 17 6.43 -15.83 1.42
N ASP A 18 5.13 -15.80 1.71
CA ASP A 18 4.17 -16.85 1.38
C ASP A 18 3.77 -16.81 -0.12
N HIS A 19 4.25 -15.82 -0.89
CA HIS A 19 4.03 -15.64 -2.33
C HIS A 19 5.35 -15.74 -3.13
N SER A 20 5.27 -15.64 -4.46
CA SER A 20 6.46 -15.77 -5.33
C SER A 20 7.49 -14.68 -5.09
N SER A 21 8.76 -15.07 -4.93
CA SER A 21 9.92 -14.18 -4.87
C SER A 21 10.16 -13.36 -6.14
N SER A 22 9.51 -13.72 -7.25
CA SER A 22 9.56 -12.97 -8.52
C SER A 22 8.70 -11.69 -8.52
N LEU A 23 7.79 -11.52 -7.55
CA LEU A 23 6.96 -10.33 -7.45
C LEU A 23 7.82 -9.09 -7.14
N ILE A 24 7.71 -8.07 -7.99
CA ILE A 24 8.32 -6.75 -7.76
C ILE A 24 7.38 -5.92 -6.87
N VAL A 25 7.91 -5.35 -5.79
CA VAL A 25 7.15 -4.63 -4.77
C VAL A 25 7.53 -3.14 -4.80
N ALA A 26 6.55 -2.26 -4.65
CA ALA A 26 6.76 -0.86 -4.27
C ALA A 26 6.29 -0.63 -2.84
N ASP A 27 7.14 -0.07 -1.99
CA ASP A 27 6.89 0.20 -0.57
C ASP A 27 6.86 1.72 -0.34
N PHE A 28 5.64 2.25 -0.24
CA PHE A 28 5.37 3.69 -0.19
C PHE A 28 5.37 4.19 1.26
N GLY A 29 6.25 5.12 1.60
CA GLY A 29 6.50 5.56 2.97
C GLY A 29 7.17 4.46 3.79
N CYS A 30 8.28 3.94 3.27
CA CYS A 30 8.97 2.76 3.77
C CYS A 30 9.75 2.97 5.08
N GLY A 31 9.98 4.22 5.50
CA GLY A 31 10.82 4.58 6.64
C GLY A 31 12.24 4.00 6.55
N ASP A 32 12.53 3.04 7.42
CA ASP A 32 13.83 2.36 7.54
C ASP A 32 14.04 1.22 6.52
N ALA A 33 13.13 1.06 5.54
CA ALA A 33 13.13 -0.02 4.54
C ALA A 33 13.15 -1.44 5.15
N ARG A 34 12.61 -1.62 6.36
CA ARG A 34 12.53 -2.92 7.05
C ARG A 34 11.84 -4.00 6.20
N LEU A 35 10.91 -3.64 5.31
CA LEU A 35 10.30 -4.59 4.38
C LEU A 35 11.33 -5.14 3.38
N ALA A 36 12.02 -4.27 2.65
CA ALA A 36 13.05 -4.64 1.68
C ALA A 36 14.16 -5.50 2.30
N LYS A 37 14.60 -5.13 3.52
CA LYS A 37 15.62 -5.87 4.30
C LYS A 37 15.17 -7.26 4.76
N SER A 38 13.88 -7.56 4.71
CA SER A 38 13.29 -8.77 5.29
C SER A 38 12.83 -9.82 4.27
N VAL A 39 12.82 -9.52 2.97
CA VAL A 39 12.29 -10.39 1.91
C VAL A 39 13.35 -10.66 0.81
N LYS A 40 13.12 -11.66 -0.05
CA LYS A 40 14.00 -11.94 -1.22
C LYS A 40 13.54 -11.25 -2.51
N ASN A 41 12.36 -10.63 -2.48
CA ASN A 41 11.75 -9.93 -3.60
C ASN A 41 12.51 -8.65 -3.94
N LYS A 42 12.42 -8.21 -5.20
CA LYS A 42 12.85 -6.85 -5.56
C LYS A 42 11.86 -5.85 -4.97
N VAL A 43 12.27 -5.10 -3.96
CA VAL A 43 11.49 -4.01 -3.36
C VAL A 43 12.09 -2.67 -3.78
N PHE A 44 11.25 -1.78 -4.31
CA PHE A 44 11.54 -0.36 -4.43
C PHE A 44 10.95 0.34 -3.20
N SER A 45 11.81 0.91 -2.36
CA SER A 45 11.40 1.58 -1.11
C SER A 45 11.45 3.10 -1.30
N PHE A 46 10.33 3.77 -1.00
CA PHE A 46 10.17 5.22 -1.17
C PHE A 46 9.86 5.89 0.15
N ASP A 47 10.56 6.97 0.48
CA ASP A 47 10.20 7.87 1.58
C ASP A 47 10.53 9.31 1.21
N LEU A 48 9.96 10.30 1.91
CA LEU A 48 10.26 11.70 1.67
C LEU A 48 11.68 12.08 2.13
N ILE A 49 12.15 11.46 3.22
CA ILE A 49 13.49 11.63 3.78
C ILE A 49 13.97 10.28 4.31
N SER A 50 15.18 9.84 3.93
CA SER A 50 15.82 8.67 4.56
C SER A 50 17.33 8.84 4.65
N ASN A 51 17.92 8.16 5.65
CA ASN A 51 19.37 8.01 5.81
C ASN A 51 19.87 6.68 5.22
N ASP A 52 18.98 5.85 4.68
CA ASP A 52 19.34 4.56 4.08
C ASP A 52 19.54 4.72 2.56
N PRO A 53 20.72 4.40 2.00
CA PRO A 53 21.01 4.61 0.58
C PRO A 53 20.26 3.63 -0.35
N SER A 54 19.53 2.65 0.17
CA SER A 54 18.60 1.81 -0.61
C SER A 54 17.20 2.41 -0.77
N VAL A 55 16.88 3.49 -0.03
CA VAL A 55 15.62 4.22 -0.14
C VAL A 55 15.72 5.30 -1.21
N ILE A 56 14.72 5.33 -2.09
CA ILE A 56 14.54 6.39 -3.07
C ILE A 56 13.83 7.56 -2.36
N ALA A 57 14.60 8.62 -2.08
CA ALA A 57 14.08 9.84 -1.46
C ALA A 57 13.21 10.63 -2.46
N CYS A 58 11.88 10.59 -2.31
CA CYS A 58 10.93 11.32 -3.15
C CYS A 58 9.56 11.50 -2.48
N ASP A 59 8.76 12.46 -2.96
CA ASP A 59 7.33 12.50 -2.66
C ASP A 59 6.65 11.26 -3.26
N MET A 60 6.01 10.45 -2.41
CA MET A 60 5.39 9.19 -2.80
C MET A 60 4.15 9.34 -3.70
N SER A 61 3.70 10.57 -3.97
CA SER A 61 2.71 10.90 -5.01
C SER A 61 3.28 10.91 -6.44
N LYS A 62 4.61 10.86 -6.59
CA LYS A 62 5.29 10.89 -7.89
C LYS A 62 6.64 10.17 -7.82
N THR A 63 6.58 8.84 -7.77
CA THR A 63 7.76 7.98 -7.81
C THR A 63 8.45 8.03 -9.18
N PRO A 64 9.76 7.77 -9.27
CA PRO A 64 10.50 7.68 -10.54
C PRO A 64 10.26 6.37 -11.31
N LEU A 65 9.25 5.57 -10.95
CA LEU A 65 8.95 4.29 -11.62
C LEU A 65 8.15 4.47 -12.90
N ASP A 66 8.36 3.59 -13.87
CA ASP A 66 7.49 3.44 -15.03
C ASP A 66 6.07 2.99 -14.65
N SER A 67 5.10 3.32 -15.49
CA SER A 67 3.72 2.86 -15.35
C SER A 67 3.64 1.35 -15.60
N ALA A 68 2.84 0.62 -14.80
CA ALA A 68 2.74 -0.85 -14.83
C ALA A 68 4.10 -1.59 -14.66
N SER A 69 5.00 -1.07 -13.84
CA SER A 69 6.32 -1.66 -13.55
C SER A 69 6.33 -2.66 -12.37
N VAL A 70 5.41 -2.55 -11.39
CA VAL A 70 5.40 -3.37 -10.16
C VAL A 70 4.18 -4.29 -10.02
N ASP A 71 4.35 -5.37 -9.26
CA ASP A 71 3.37 -6.44 -9.05
C ASP A 71 2.57 -6.31 -7.75
N VAL A 72 3.10 -5.55 -6.78
CA VAL A 72 2.53 -5.28 -5.46
C VAL A 72 2.86 -3.84 -5.07
N ALA A 73 1.93 -3.13 -4.43
CA ALA A 73 2.16 -1.84 -3.80
C ALA A 73 1.75 -1.91 -2.33
N VAL A 74 2.59 -1.40 -1.44
CA VAL A 74 2.44 -1.48 0.02
C VAL A 74 2.35 -0.07 0.60
N PHE A 75 1.42 0.12 1.53
CA PHE A 75 1.27 1.33 2.33
C PHE A 75 1.26 0.98 3.83
N CYS A 76 2.44 0.73 4.40
CA CYS A 76 2.56 0.32 5.79
C CYS A 76 2.48 1.51 6.74
N LEU A 77 1.25 1.89 7.18
CA LEU A 77 0.96 3.05 8.04
C LEU A 77 1.28 4.44 7.43
N SER A 78 1.57 4.50 6.13
CA SER A 78 2.12 5.68 5.44
C SER A 78 1.09 6.64 4.82
N LEU A 79 -0.20 6.28 4.76
CA LEU A 79 -1.30 7.14 4.25
C LEU A 79 -1.69 8.24 5.26
N MET A 80 -0.72 9.03 5.72
CA MET A 80 -0.91 10.07 6.75
C MET A 80 -1.08 11.50 6.20
N GLY A 81 -0.77 11.74 4.92
CA GLY A 81 -0.95 13.05 4.29
C GLY A 81 -2.40 13.30 3.87
N THR A 82 -2.87 14.55 3.94
CA THR A 82 -4.21 14.94 3.44
C THR A 82 -4.35 14.75 1.92
N ASN A 83 -3.23 14.78 1.20
CA ASN A 83 -3.07 14.47 -0.22
C ASN A 83 -3.03 12.96 -0.53
N PHE A 84 -3.39 12.06 0.40
CA PHE A 84 -3.36 10.61 0.18
C PHE A 84 -4.04 10.07 -1.11
N PRO A 85 -5.07 10.73 -1.71
CA PRO A 85 -5.57 10.32 -3.03
C PRO A 85 -4.50 10.28 -4.12
N SER A 86 -3.53 11.19 -4.07
CA SER A 86 -2.42 11.23 -5.04
C SER A 86 -1.47 10.04 -4.89
N TYR A 87 -1.20 9.59 -3.66
CA TYR A 87 -0.42 8.37 -3.38
C TYR A 87 -1.12 7.13 -3.96
N LEU A 88 -2.46 7.07 -3.85
CA LEU A 88 -3.26 5.96 -4.37
C LEU A 88 -3.38 5.98 -5.91
N GLN A 89 -3.46 7.18 -6.52
CA GLN A 89 -3.37 7.36 -7.98
C GLN A 89 -2.00 6.91 -8.51
N GLU A 90 -0.92 7.28 -7.82
CA GLU A 90 0.44 6.88 -8.18
C GLU A 90 0.66 5.36 -8.04
N ALA A 91 0.18 4.76 -6.96
CA ALA A 91 0.16 3.30 -6.82
C ALA A 91 -0.65 2.62 -7.94
N ASN A 92 -1.79 3.20 -8.36
CA ASN A 92 -2.51 2.69 -9.54
C ASN A 92 -1.67 2.81 -10.81
N ARG A 93 -0.95 3.92 -11.02
CA ARG A 93 -0.08 4.12 -12.19
C ARG A 93 1.01 3.06 -12.29
N VAL A 94 1.76 2.81 -11.21
CA VAL A 94 2.90 1.87 -11.22
C VAL A 94 2.47 0.40 -11.18
N LEU A 95 1.28 0.07 -10.67
CA LEU A 95 0.78 -1.31 -10.61
C LEU A 95 0.43 -1.89 -11.99
N LYS A 96 0.95 -3.09 -12.28
CA LYS A 96 0.52 -3.92 -13.41
C LYS A 96 -0.96 -4.32 -13.29
N PRO A 97 -1.71 -4.40 -14.40
CA PRO A 97 -2.97 -5.14 -14.41
C PRO A 97 -2.68 -6.64 -14.20
N LYS A 98 -3.48 -7.32 -13.37
CA LYS A 98 -3.33 -8.76 -13.08
C LYS A 98 -4.63 -9.51 -13.35
N PHE A 99 -4.53 -10.62 -14.08
CA PHE A 99 -5.58 -11.63 -14.20
C PHE A 99 -5.37 -12.72 -13.15
N ASP A 100 -6.32 -12.85 -12.23
CA ASP A 100 -6.51 -13.99 -11.33
C ASP A 100 -7.93 -13.89 -10.73
N PRO A 101 -8.82 -14.89 -10.89
CA PRO A 101 -10.17 -14.85 -10.36
C PRO A 101 -10.35 -15.45 -8.94
N THR A 102 -9.30 -15.96 -8.29
CA THR A 102 -9.45 -16.96 -7.21
C THR A 102 -9.36 -16.47 -5.75
N THR A 103 -9.10 -15.18 -5.48
CA THR A 103 -9.02 -14.62 -4.11
C THR A 103 -9.55 -13.16 -4.03
N GLY A 104 -10.29 -12.66 -3.02
CA GLY A 104 -11.09 -13.34 -1.99
C GLY A 104 -11.60 -12.47 -0.77
N GLY A 105 -12.52 -11.48 -0.92
CA GLY A 105 -13.12 -10.74 0.24
C GLY A 105 -13.35 -9.19 0.17
N ALA A 106 -14.07 -8.65 1.17
CA ALA A 106 -14.48 -7.23 1.33
C ALA A 106 -14.64 -6.84 2.84
N GLU A 107 -15.12 -5.68 3.34
CA GLU A 107 -15.70 -4.39 2.85
C GLU A 107 -15.47 -3.28 3.94
N PRO A 108 -15.02 -2.00 3.67
CA PRO A 108 -15.86 -0.88 4.14
C PRO A 108 -16.08 0.33 3.19
N GLY A 109 -17.33 0.48 2.78
CA GLY A 109 -18.05 1.72 2.53
C GLY A 109 -17.33 2.75 1.67
N LYS A 110 -17.13 3.95 2.23
CA LYS A 110 -16.69 5.13 1.45
C LYS A 110 -15.26 5.01 0.94
N PHE A 111 -14.34 4.43 1.72
CA PHE A 111 -12.95 4.27 1.29
C PHE A 111 -12.83 3.19 0.21
N VAL A 112 -13.52 2.05 0.38
CA VAL A 112 -13.57 1.02 -0.65
C VAL A 112 -14.28 1.49 -1.90
N LYS A 113 -15.39 2.21 -1.77
CA LYS A 113 -16.08 2.81 -2.92
C LYS A 113 -15.14 3.73 -3.69
N ALA A 114 -14.42 4.63 -3.02
CA ALA A 114 -13.45 5.52 -3.65
C ALA A 114 -12.32 4.74 -4.36
N ILE A 115 -11.69 3.77 -3.69
CA ILE A 115 -10.69 2.88 -4.30
C ILE A 115 -11.28 2.10 -5.49
N CYS A 116 -12.54 1.68 -5.41
CA CYS A 116 -13.22 0.95 -6.48
C CYS A 116 -13.62 1.84 -7.67
N GLU A 117 -13.88 3.13 -7.43
CA GLU A 117 -14.10 4.17 -8.45
C GLU A 117 -12.78 4.57 -9.13
N LEU A 118 -11.67 4.59 -8.39
CA LEU A 118 -10.30 4.74 -8.92
C LEU A 118 -9.86 3.57 -9.84
N GLY A 119 -10.70 2.55 -10.03
CA GLY A 119 -10.40 1.43 -10.91
C GLY A 119 -9.71 0.25 -10.21
N PHE A 120 -9.97 0.03 -8.92
CA PHE A 120 -9.68 -1.24 -8.25
C PHE A 120 -10.96 -2.04 -7.94
N THR A 121 -10.79 -3.24 -7.41
CA THR A 121 -11.81 -4.07 -6.76
C THR A 121 -11.29 -4.44 -5.37
N SER A 122 -12.14 -4.46 -4.35
CA SER A 122 -11.78 -4.99 -3.02
C SER A 122 -11.47 -6.48 -3.11
N ILE A 123 -10.38 -6.91 -2.47
CA ILE A 123 -9.90 -8.31 -2.54
C ILE A 123 -9.85 -9.02 -1.19
N SER A 124 -9.58 -8.35 -0.07
CA SER A 124 -9.81 -8.89 1.28
C SER A 124 -9.54 -7.79 2.31
N LYS A 125 -9.90 -8.03 3.58
CA LYS A 125 -9.73 -7.07 4.69
C LYS A 125 -9.52 -7.79 6.00
N ASP A 126 -8.78 -7.15 6.90
CA ASP A 126 -8.60 -7.62 8.26
C ASP A 126 -8.86 -6.47 9.26
N PHE A 127 -9.80 -6.73 10.17
CA PHE A 127 -10.19 -5.85 11.28
C PHE A 127 -9.93 -6.51 12.65
N SER A 128 -9.27 -7.66 12.69
CA SER A 128 -8.96 -8.40 13.93
C SER A 128 -7.99 -7.62 14.83
N ASN A 129 -7.10 -6.84 14.23
CA ASN A 129 -6.18 -5.97 14.96
C ASN A 129 -6.87 -4.67 15.40
N LYS A 130 -6.74 -4.33 16.70
CA LYS A 130 -7.39 -3.16 17.30
C LYS A 130 -6.66 -1.83 17.01
N MET A 131 -5.46 -1.89 16.42
CA MET A 131 -4.60 -0.71 16.19
C MET A 131 -4.52 -0.28 14.73
N PHE A 132 -4.80 -1.18 13.79
CA PHE A 132 -4.73 -0.93 12.35
C PHE A 132 -5.70 -1.87 11.60
N ILE A 133 -6.08 -1.48 10.38
CA ILE A 133 -6.96 -2.26 9.51
C ILE A 133 -6.18 -2.57 8.24
N LEU A 134 -6.16 -3.83 7.80
CA LEU A 134 -5.52 -4.21 6.54
C LEU A 134 -6.56 -4.19 5.41
N PHE A 135 -6.17 -3.66 4.26
CA PHE A 135 -6.99 -3.64 3.05
C PHE A 135 -6.19 -4.16 1.86
N TYR A 136 -6.74 -5.18 1.19
CA TYR A 136 -6.20 -5.74 -0.05
C TYR A 136 -7.13 -5.38 -1.21
N PHE A 137 -6.55 -5.00 -2.34
CA PHE A 137 -7.24 -4.54 -3.55
C PHE A 137 -6.52 -5.03 -4.81
N LYS A 138 -7.26 -5.21 -5.91
CA LYS A 138 -6.74 -5.59 -7.24
C LYS A 138 -7.20 -4.58 -8.28
N LYS A 139 -6.29 -4.19 -9.19
CA LYS A 139 -6.57 -3.23 -10.27
C LYS A 139 -7.51 -3.85 -11.32
N LYS A 140 -8.50 -3.09 -11.79
CA LYS A 140 -9.41 -3.44 -12.89
C LYS A 140 -8.73 -3.21 -14.25
N GLU A 141 -9.11 -3.98 -15.26
CA GLU A 141 -8.53 -3.90 -16.61
C GLU A 141 -8.90 -2.62 -17.37
N LYS A 142 -10.15 -2.14 -17.22
CA LYS A 142 -10.60 -0.87 -17.79
C LYS A 142 -10.67 0.19 -16.71
N GLN A 143 -9.82 1.22 -16.81
CA GLN A 143 -10.09 2.49 -16.15
C GLN A 143 -11.31 3.16 -16.80
N ILE A 144 -12.18 3.72 -15.97
CA ILE A 144 -13.11 4.77 -16.37
C ILE A 144 -12.68 5.99 -15.56
N SER A 145 -12.23 7.05 -16.23
CA SER A 145 -11.90 8.31 -15.57
C SER A 145 -13.17 8.93 -14.98
N LYS A 146 -13.34 8.79 -13.66
CA LYS A 146 -14.39 9.43 -12.88
C LYS A 146 -13.74 10.23 -11.76
N ASP A 147 -14.33 11.38 -11.44
CA ASP A 147 -13.96 12.12 -10.23
C ASP A 147 -14.34 11.31 -8.99
N VAL A 148 -13.32 10.78 -8.33
CA VAL A 148 -13.48 9.93 -7.14
C VAL A 148 -13.74 10.81 -5.92
N THR A 149 -14.88 10.64 -5.26
CA THR A 149 -15.19 11.36 -4.02
C THR A 149 -14.52 10.67 -2.83
N TRP A 150 -13.32 11.13 -2.48
CA TRP A 150 -12.54 10.56 -1.37
C TRP A 150 -13.15 10.91 -0.01
N PRO A 151 -13.23 9.96 0.94
CA PRO A 151 -13.58 10.26 2.32
C PRO A 151 -12.40 10.92 3.04
N GLU A 152 -12.67 11.89 3.90
CA GLU A 152 -11.66 12.44 4.81
C GLU A 152 -11.17 11.35 5.78
N LEU A 153 -9.85 11.14 5.83
CA LEU A 153 -9.20 10.27 6.80
C LEU A 153 -8.72 11.11 7.98
N LYS A 154 -9.13 10.74 9.21
CA LYS A 154 -8.62 11.40 10.42
C LYS A 154 -7.16 11.04 10.65
N PRO A 155 -6.28 12.00 11.03
CA PRO A 155 -4.87 11.73 11.26
C PRO A 155 -4.67 10.71 12.38
N CYS A 156 -3.72 9.78 12.20
CA CYS A 156 -3.37 8.81 13.23
C CYS A 156 -2.60 9.50 14.37
N MET A 157 -3.31 9.81 15.46
CA MET A 157 -2.75 10.48 16.64
C MET A 157 -1.93 9.50 17.49
N TYR A 158 -0.71 9.18 17.03
CA TYR A 158 0.26 8.45 17.85
C TYR A 158 0.56 9.23 19.13
N LYS A 159 0.32 8.60 20.29
CA LYS A 159 0.81 9.11 21.58
C LYS A 159 2.34 9.13 21.51
N ARG A 160 2.94 10.33 21.67
CA ARG A 160 4.40 10.47 21.79
C ARG A 160 4.91 9.61 22.95
N ARG A 161 6.11 9.06 22.77
CA ARG A 161 6.85 8.36 23.82
C ARG A 161 7.53 9.38 24.73
#